data_AF-A0AAP5EAQ5-F1
#
_entry.id   AF-A0AAP5EAQ5-F1
#
_cell.length_a   1.000
_cell.length_b   1.000
_cell.length_c   1.000
_cell.angle_alpha   90.00
_cell.angle_beta   90.00
_cell.angle_gamma   90.00
#
_symmetry.space_group_name_H-M   'P 1'
#
loop_
_entity.id
_entity.type
_entity.pdbx_description
1 polymer ?
#
loop_
_entity_poly.entity_id
_entity_poly.type
_entity_poly.pdbx_seq_one_letter_code
_entity_poly.pdbx_strand_id
1 'polypeptide(L)' 'MDFGGDEPVDLVFAIAVPSHYTHQHLMLLSELAELFSEPAIRQALREARDAAALRQVIEFPPPASAA' A
#
# COMPACT_ATOMS: atom_id res chain seq x y z
N MET A 1 -2.76 1.12 -18.69
CA MET A 1 -1.58 1.93 -18.34
C MET A 1 -0.51 0.92 -17.99
N ASP A 2 0.55 0.86 -18.78
CA ASP A 2 1.63 -0.10 -18.58
C ASP A 2 2.59 0.48 -17.55
N PHE A 3 2.68 -0.14 -16.37
CA PHE A 3 3.52 0.33 -15.27
C PHE A 3 4.98 -0.12 -15.41
N GLY A 4 5.37 -0.66 -16.58
CA GLY A 4 6.76 -0.97 -16.90
C GLY A 4 7.25 -2.30 -16.34
N GLY A 5 6.35 -3.25 -16.07
CA GLY A 5 6.67 -4.58 -15.59
C GLY A 5 5.88 -5.68 -16.31
N ASP A 6 6.40 -6.90 -16.29
CA ASP A 6 5.78 -8.08 -16.92
C ASP A 6 4.51 -8.56 -16.19
N GLU A 7 4.31 -8.13 -14.93
CA GLU A 7 3.15 -8.48 -14.13
C GLU A 7 2.07 -7.40 -14.16
N PRO A 8 0.78 -7.78 -14.26
CA PRO A 8 -0.33 -6.84 -14.19
C PRO A 8 -0.39 -6.17 -12.81
N VAL A 9 -0.42 -4.84 -12.80
CA VAL A 9 -0.62 -4.06 -11.58
C VAL A 9 -2.11 -4.02 -11.24
N ASP A 10 -2.46 -4.54 -10.06
CA ASP A 10 -3.83 -4.63 -9.57
C ASP A 10 -4.09 -3.81 -8.28
N LEU A 11 -3.03 -3.34 -7.63
CA LEU A 11 -3.08 -2.43 -6.49
C LEU A 11 -2.40 -1.10 -6.84
N VAL A 12 -3.09 0.01 -6.59
CA VAL A 12 -2.57 1.36 -6.79
C VAL A 12 -2.81 2.18 -5.53
N PHE A 13 -1.79 2.92 -5.10
CA PHE A 13 -1.90 3.87 -4.01
C PHE A 13 -1.67 5.30 -4.53
N ALA A 14 -2.54 6.22 -4.15
CA ALA A 14 -2.47 7.62 -4.56
C ALA A 14 -2.42 8.54 -3.33
N ILE A 15 -1.48 9.47 -3.32
CA ILE A 15 -1.37 10.52 -2.30
C ILE A 15 -1.60 11.87 -2.97
N ALA A 16 -2.53 12.66 -2.43
CA ALA A 16 -2.65 14.08 -2.77
C ALA A 16 -1.88 14.89 -1.72
N VAL A 17 -0.87 15.64 -2.15
CA VAL A 17 0.00 16.41 -1.28
C VAL A 17 0.04 17.89 -1.69
N PRO A 18 0.07 18.84 -0.73
CA PRO A 18 0.32 20.25 -1.05
C PRO A 18 1.78 20.45 -1.47
N SER A 19 2.02 21.34 -2.44
CA SER A 19 3.34 21.64 -3.03
C SER A 19 4.44 22.08 -2.04
N HIS A 20 4.09 22.42 -0.80
CA HIS A 20 4.99 23.01 0.20
C HIS A 20 5.51 22.02 1.25
N TYR A 21 5.01 20.78 1.25
CA TYR A 21 5.48 19.74 2.15
C TYR A 21 6.33 18.77 1.33
N THR A 22 7.62 18.64 1.64
CA THR A 22 8.55 17.80 0.85
C THR A 22 9.18 16.68 1.66
N HIS A 23 9.38 16.86 2.97
CA HIS A 23 9.99 15.82 3.81
C HIS A 23 8.99 14.79 4.36
N GLN A 24 7.81 15.21 4.79
CA GLN A 24 6.86 14.31 5.44
C GLN A 24 6.26 13.27 4.47
N HIS A 25 6.10 13.62 3.19
CA HIS A 25 5.51 12.69 2.21
C HIS A 25 6.47 11.60 1.76
N LEU A 26 7.78 11.87 1.72
CA LEU A 26 8.78 10.84 1.41
C LEU A 26 8.79 9.76 2.50
N MET A 27 8.65 10.16 3.76
CA MET A 27 8.57 9.23 4.88
C MET A 27 7.31 8.35 4.79
N LEU A 28 6.15 8.97 4.50
CA LEU A 28 4.90 8.24 4.30
C LEU A 28 5.01 7.26 3.11
N LEU A 29 5.60 7.70 2.00
CA LEU A 29 5.84 6.84 0.83
C LEU A 29 6.74 5.64 1.17
N SER A 30 7.78 5.84 1.99
CA SER A 30 8.63 4.74 2.45
C SER A 30 7.88 3.74 3.34
N GLU A 31 7.14 4.22 4.34
CA GLU A 31 6.32 3.36 5.21
C GLU A 31 5.31 2.55 4.39
N LEU A 32 4.68 3.18 3.40
CA LEU A 32 3.77 2.50 2.51
C LEU A 32 4.51 1.50 1.63
N ALA A 33 5.65 1.86 1.05
CA ALA A 33 6.43 0.93 0.23
C ALA A 33 6.82 -0.33 1.02
N GLU A 34 7.19 -0.20 2.30
CA GLU A 34 7.43 -1.33 3.21
C GLU A 34 6.15 -2.12 3.50
N LEU A 35 5.03 -1.45 3.76
CA LEU A 35 3.73 -2.12 3.96
C LEU A 35 3.33 -2.95 2.73
N PHE A 36 3.54 -2.42 1.52
CA PHE A 36 3.22 -3.08 0.26
C PHE A 36 4.28 -4.11 -0.16
N SER A 37 5.49 -4.14 0.41
CA SER A 37 6.46 -5.21 0.11
C SER A 37 5.97 -6.56 0.61
N GLU A 38 5.16 -6.56 1.68
CA GLU A 38 4.73 -7.79 2.34
C GLU A 38 3.63 -8.51 1.57
N PRO A 39 3.85 -9.77 1.13
CA PRO A 39 2.87 -10.53 0.35
C PRO A 39 1.54 -10.70 1.10
N ALA A 40 1.59 -10.92 2.42
CA ALA A 40 0.40 -11.11 3.25
C ALA A 40 -0.47 -9.85 3.29
N ILE A 41 0.15 -8.67 3.32
CA ILE A 41 -0.58 -7.40 3.33
C ILE A 41 -1.17 -7.12 1.94
N ARG A 42 -0.40 -7.34 0.86
CA ARG A 42 -0.93 -7.23 -0.51
C ARG A 42 -2.13 -8.15 -0.74
N GLN A 43 -2.08 -9.38 -0.23
CA GLN A 43 -3.19 -10.32 -0.33
C GLN A 43 -4.42 -9.82 0.45
N ALA A 44 -4.24 -9.38 1.69
CA ALA A 44 -5.33 -8.83 2.49
C ALA A 44 -5.98 -7.59 1.84
N LEU A 45 -5.17 -6.72 1.22
CA LEU A 45 -5.67 -5.57 0.46
C LEU A 45 -6.48 -5.98 -0.78
N ARG A 46 -6.08 -7.06 -1.48
CA ARG A 46 -6.84 -7.61 -2.62
C ARG A 46 -8.15 -8.26 -2.21
N GLU A 47 -8.20 -8.88 -1.03
CA GLU A 47 -9.40 -9.53 -0.51
C GLU A 47 -10.41 -8.54 0.09
N ALA A 48 -9.96 -7.33 0.44
CA ALA A 48 -10.82 -6.28 0.96
C ALA A 48 -11.87 -5.85 -0.08
N ARG A 49 -13.15 -6.05 0.26
CA ARG A 49 -14.28 -5.83 -0.66
C ARG A 49 -14.85 -4.41 -0.62
N ASP A 50 -14.45 -3.63 0.39
CA ASP A 50 -14.90 -2.26 0.60
C ASP A 50 -13.83 -1.40 1.28
N ALA A 51 -14.10 -0.09 1.35
CA ALA A 51 -13.18 0.89 1.92
C ALA A 51 -12.94 0.67 3.44
N ALA A 52 -13.90 0.10 4.16
CA ALA A 52 -13.73 -0.16 5.59
C ALA A 52 -12.77 -1.34 5.82
N ALA A 53 -12.90 -2.41 5.02
CA ALA A 53 -11.98 -3.54 5.02
C ALA A 53 -10.56 -3.11 4.62
N LEU A 54 -10.43 -2.26 3.59
CA LEU A 54 -9.11 -1.71 3.20
C LEU A 54 -8.48 -0.93 4.35
N ARG A 55 -9.25 -0.04 5.00
CA ARG A 55 -8.78 0.72 6.15
C ARG A 55 -8.34 -0.17 7.30
N GLN A 56 -9.09 -1.23 7.59
CA GLN A 56 -8.76 -2.16 8.66
C GLN A 56 -7.42 -2.86 8.42
N VAL A 57 -7.11 -3.23 7.18
CA VAL A 57 -5.81 -3.85 6.83
C VAL A 57 -4.65 -2.86 7.00
N ILE A 58 -4.86 -1.58 6.70
CA ILE A 58 -3.82 -0.54 6.87
C ILE A 58 -3.62 -0.20 8.35
N GLU A 59 -4.70 -0.08 9.13
CA GLU A 59 -4.65 0.23 10.56
C GLU A 59 -4.12 -0.94 11.40
N PHE A 60 -4.47 -2.17 11.01
CA PHE A 60 -4.09 -3.41 11.68
C PHE A 60 -3.59 -4.42 10.66
N PRO A 61 -2.35 -4.25 10.16
CA PRO A 61 -1.79 -5.18 9.19
C PRO A 61 -1.73 -6.59 9.78
N PRO A 62 -2.06 -7.62 8.98
CA PRO A 62 -1.84 -9.00 9.40
C PRO A 62 -0.37 -9.17 9.76
N PRO A 63 -0.05 -10.00 10.78
CA PRO A 63 1.35 -10.26 11.13
C PRO A 63 2.09 -10.72 9.87
N ALA A 64 3.19 -10.04 9.56
CA ALA A 64 4.08 -10.47 8.49
C ALA A 64 4.38 -11.95 8.74
N SER A 65 4.01 -12.81 7.78
CA SER A 65 4.11 -14.26 7.95
C SER A 65 5.56 -14.57 8.31
N ALA A 66 5.82 -14.92 9.56
CA ALA A 66 7.11 -15.39 10.02
C ALA A 66 7.36 -16.72 9.30
N ALA A 67 8.09 -16.64 8.19
CA ALA A 67 8.66 -17.77 7.48
C ALA A 67 10.14 -17.89 7.84
#